data_AF-A0AAU3U189-F1
#
_entry.id   AF-A0AAU3U189-F1
#
_cell.length_a   1.000
_cell.length_b   1.000
_cell.length_c   1.000
_cell.angle_alpha   90.00
_cell.angle_beta   90.00
_cell.angle_gamma   90.00
#
_symmetry.space_group_name_H-M   'P 1'
#
loop_
_entity.id
_entity.type
_entity.pdbx_description
1 polymer ?
#
loop_
_entity_poly.entity_id
_entity_poly.type
_entity_poly.pdbx_seq_one_letter_code
_entity_poly.pdbx_strand_id
1 'polypeptide(L)'
;MGLATDAILVYGYDLGSPDSGWKVHGVGEYGELPPLDWYDEVDDDFVTSVQTRLMAEVGRFTEERAPDARENGYFDRKRAAEKQVGVKVETYCSHSAPMYVTHTTTVHRGEVEYLDPDDLLTRPSTEDWDSRLTVALDALGLVPVEERPRWFLVSSSDL
;
A
#
# COMPACT_ATOMS: atom_id res chain seq x y z
N MET A 1 -3.51 25.70 16.84
CA MET A 1 -3.39 25.37 15.40
C MET A 1 -4.19 24.11 15.19
N GLY A 2 -5.20 24.13 14.32
CA GLY A 2 -6.06 22.96 14.12
C GLY A 2 -5.41 22.02 13.13
N LEU A 3 -5.07 20.81 13.57
CA LEU A 3 -4.52 19.72 12.77
C LEU A 3 -5.35 19.57 11.48
N ALA A 4 -4.69 19.48 10.32
CA ALA A 4 -5.36 19.13 9.09
C ALA A 4 -5.78 17.67 9.22
N THR A 5 -7.08 17.39 9.09
CA THR A 5 -7.62 16.03 9.20
C THR A 5 -8.24 15.67 7.86
N ASP A 6 -7.59 14.79 7.12
CA ASP A 6 -8.02 14.32 5.80
C ASP A 6 -8.74 12.97 5.97
N ALA A 7 -9.86 12.77 5.26
CA ALA A 7 -10.54 11.49 5.24
C ALA A 7 -10.00 10.64 4.09
N ILE A 8 -9.65 9.39 4.37
CA ILE A 8 -9.09 8.47 3.38
C ILE A 8 -9.96 7.22 3.36
N LEU A 9 -10.50 6.89 2.19
CA LEU A 9 -11.16 5.63 1.92
C LEU A 9 -10.17 4.69 1.21
N VAL A 10 -10.03 3.48 1.74
CA VAL A 10 -9.03 2.48 1.36
C VAL A 10 -9.77 1.18 1.03
N TYR A 11 -9.47 0.55 -0.10
CA TYR A 11 -9.87 -0.83 -0.39
C TYR A 11 -8.65 -1.73 -0.44
N GLY A 12 -8.52 -2.65 0.52
CA GLY A 12 -7.32 -3.43 0.67
C GLY A 12 -7.35 -4.42 1.82
N TYR A 13 -6.15 -4.80 2.27
CA TYR A 13 -5.94 -5.57 3.48
C TYR A 13 -5.26 -4.71 4.53
N ASP A 14 -5.72 -4.82 5.78
CA ASP A 14 -5.01 -4.26 6.91
C ASP A 14 -3.87 -5.21 7.31
N LEU A 15 -2.63 -4.80 7.04
CA LEU A 15 -1.44 -5.59 7.40
C LEU A 15 -1.00 -5.36 8.86
N GLY A 16 -1.60 -4.42 9.56
CA GLY A 16 -1.13 -3.98 10.87
C GLY A 16 0.15 -3.15 10.78
N SER A 17 0.89 -3.11 11.87
CA SER A 17 2.14 -2.35 11.99
C SER A 17 3.01 -2.92 13.12
N PRO A 18 4.29 -2.53 13.22
CA PRO A 18 5.14 -2.93 14.33
C PRO A 18 4.53 -2.60 15.72
N ASP A 19 3.89 -1.44 15.84
CA ASP A 19 3.31 -0.97 17.11
C ASP A 19 1.93 -1.57 17.43
N SER A 20 1.15 -1.95 16.41
CA SER A 20 -0.20 -2.50 16.57
C SER A 20 -0.30 -4.01 16.39
N GLY A 21 0.83 -4.64 16.05
CA GLY A 21 0.95 -6.06 15.70
C GLY A 21 0.64 -6.31 14.23
N TRP A 22 1.43 -7.18 13.62
CA TRP A 22 1.25 -7.59 12.23
C TRP A 22 0.03 -8.51 12.08
N LYS A 23 -0.79 -8.24 11.06
CA LYS A 23 -2.03 -8.96 10.73
C LYS A 23 -1.83 -9.90 9.54
N VAL A 24 -0.74 -10.64 9.58
CA VAL A 24 -0.41 -11.66 8.58
C VAL A 24 -0.20 -13.01 9.26
N HIS A 25 -0.36 -14.09 8.50
CA HIS A 25 0.00 -15.43 8.97
C HIS A 25 1.52 -15.60 9.00
N GLY A 26 1.98 -16.47 9.90
CA GLY A 26 3.41 -16.79 10.03
C GLY A 26 4.20 -15.80 10.88
N VAL A 27 3.54 -14.90 11.60
CA VAL A 27 4.20 -14.04 12.60
C VAL A 27 4.88 -14.86 13.69
N GLY A 28 6.00 -14.35 14.20
CA GLY A 28 6.78 -15.00 15.24
C GLY A 28 6.14 -14.93 16.64
N GLU A 29 6.87 -15.37 17.65
CA GLU A 29 6.35 -15.53 19.03
C GLU A 29 5.90 -14.21 19.64
N TYR A 30 6.54 -13.10 19.26
CA TYR A 30 6.28 -11.75 19.76
C TYR A 30 5.49 -10.91 18.77
N GLY A 31 4.92 -11.53 17.72
CA GLY A 31 4.15 -10.84 16.70
C GLY A 31 5.00 -10.16 15.62
N GLU A 32 6.30 -10.46 15.54
CA GLU A 32 7.22 -10.02 14.50
C GLU A 32 6.84 -10.59 13.12
N LEU A 33 7.19 -9.89 12.04
CA LEU A 33 6.99 -10.42 10.68
C LEU A 33 7.76 -11.74 10.51
N PRO A 34 7.25 -12.65 9.66
CA PRO A 34 8.06 -13.78 9.21
C PRO A 34 9.36 -13.28 8.56
N PRO A 35 10.43 -14.09 8.52
CA PRO A 35 11.64 -13.73 7.79
C PRO A 35 11.33 -13.47 6.30
N LEU A 36 11.64 -12.26 5.83
CA LEU A 36 11.45 -11.82 4.45
C LEU A 36 12.83 -11.58 3.83
N ASP A 37 13.07 -12.12 2.62
CA ASP A 37 14.35 -11.98 1.92
C ASP A 37 14.61 -10.57 1.37
N TRP A 38 13.58 -9.72 1.38
CA TRP A 38 13.58 -8.36 0.85
C TRP A 38 13.43 -7.27 1.91
N TYR A 39 13.29 -7.62 3.20
CA TYR A 39 13.06 -6.67 4.28
C TYR A 39 13.89 -7.01 5.52
N ASP A 40 14.65 -6.02 6.01
CA ASP A 40 15.32 -6.07 7.31
C ASP A 40 14.72 -5.02 8.26
N GLU A 41 14.05 -5.48 9.33
CA GLU A 41 13.38 -4.61 10.30
C GLU A 41 14.33 -3.65 11.04
N VAL A 42 15.64 -3.95 11.07
CA VAL A 42 16.64 -3.12 11.76
C VAL A 42 17.08 -1.92 10.91
N ASP A 43 17.22 -2.13 9.61
CA ASP A 43 17.89 -1.18 8.72
C ASP A 43 16.94 -0.50 7.71
N ASP A 44 15.75 -1.06 7.48
CA ASP A 44 14.87 -0.63 6.40
C ASP A 44 13.54 0.00 6.85
N ASP A 45 13.11 1.02 6.11
CA ASP A 45 11.72 1.48 6.13
C ASP A 45 10.81 0.51 5.36
N PHE A 46 9.86 -0.10 6.06
CA PHE A 46 8.98 -1.14 5.49
C PHE A 46 8.24 -0.66 4.25
N VAL A 47 7.72 0.57 4.25
CA VAL A 47 6.97 1.13 3.11
C VAL A 47 7.84 1.20 1.87
N THR A 48 9.07 1.72 2.03
CA THR A 48 10.05 1.81 0.95
C THR A 48 10.46 0.43 0.44
N SER A 49 10.70 -0.53 1.33
CA SER A 49 11.06 -1.91 0.95
C SER A 49 9.92 -2.62 0.22
N VAL A 50 8.67 -2.46 0.66
CA VAL A 50 7.49 -2.99 -0.05
C VAL A 50 7.38 -2.38 -1.44
N GLN A 51 7.46 -1.05 -1.57
CA GLN A 51 7.38 -0.39 -2.87
C GLN A 51 8.49 -0.87 -3.81
N THR A 52 9.70 -1.03 -3.30
CA THR A 52 10.85 -1.52 -4.06
C THR A 52 10.63 -2.96 -4.54
N ARG A 53 10.16 -3.84 -3.63
CA ARG A 53 9.84 -5.24 -3.95
C ARG A 53 8.74 -5.34 -5.01
N LEU A 54 7.66 -4.58 -4.87
CA LEU A 54 6.55 -4.59 -5.84
C LEU A 54 6.97 -4.06 -7.21
N MET A 55 7.77 -3.00 -7.26
CA MET A 55 8.31 -2.48 -8.52
C MET A 55 9.20 -3.51 -9.22
N ALA A 56 10.02 -4.25 -8.49
CA ALA A 56 10.87 -5.30 -9.04
C ALA A 56 10.06 -6.53 -9.51
N GLU A 57 9.17 -7.06 -8.67
CA GLU A 57 8.48 -8.33 -8.94
C GLU A 57 7.26 -8.18 -9.84
N VAL A 58 6.45 -7.15 -9.62
CA VAL A 58 5.20 -6.93 -10.38
C VAL A 58 5.45 -5.95 -11.52
N GLY A 59 6.10 -4.82 -11.24
CA GLY A 59 6.42 -3.79 -12.22
C GLY A 59 7.57 -4.13 -13.18
N ARG A 60 8.35 -5.19 -12.89
CA ARG A 60 9.56 -5.59 -13.62
C ARG A 60 10.55 -4.43 -13.84
N PHE A 61 10.63 -3.55 -12.85
CA PHE A 61 11.41 -2.32 -12.89
C PHE A 61 12.44 -2.30 -11.77
N THR A 62 13.71 -2.41 -12.15
CA THR A 62 14.87 -2.40 -11.24
C THR A 62 15.89 -1.32 -11.64
N GLU A 63 15.50 -0.39 -12.51
CA GLU A 63 16.41 0.68 -12.98
C GLU A 63 16.69 1.66 -11.83
N GLU A 64 17.95 2.05 -11.69
CA GLU A 64 18.35 3.14 -10.81
C GLU A 64 18.29 4.48 -11.55
N ARG A 65 18.00 5.55 -10.80
CA ARG A 65 17.93 6.90 -11.38
C ARG A 65 19.34 7.36 -11.79
N ALA A 66 19.57 7.46 -13.10
CA ALA A 66 20.75 8.09 -13.66
C ALA A 66 20.63 9.64 -13.74
N PRO A 67 21.74 10.40 -13.84
CA PRO A 67 21.72 11.87 -13.95
C PRO A 67 20.89 12.40 -15.13
N ASP A 68 20.81 11.64 -16.22
CA ASP A 68 20.08 11.92 -17.47
C ASP A 68 18.66 11.34 -17.49
N ALA A 69 18.11 10.88 -16.35
CA ALA A 69 16.81 10.22 -16.24
C ALA A 69 15.64 10.95 -16.93
N ARG A 70 15.71 12.28 -17.02
CA ARG A 70 14.66 13.06 -17.70
C ARG A 70 14.71 12.93 -19.22
N GLU A 71 15.90 12.78 -19.78
CA GLU A 71 16.15 12.76 -21.22
C GLU A 71 16.08 11.33 -21.77
N ASN A 72 16.35 10.32 -20.95
CA ASN A 72 16.36 8.91 -21.34
C ASN A 72 15.01 8.18 -21.15
N GLY A 73 13.95 8.89 -20.78
CA GLY A 73 12.59 8.34 -20.60
C GLY A 73 12.40 7.46 -19.36
N TYR A 74 13.30 7.51 -18.38
CA TYR A 74 13.20 6.76 -17.12
C TYR A 74 11.87 6.98 -16.40
N PHE A 75 11.39 8.22 -16.32
CA PHE A 75 10.14 8.54 -15.61
C PHE A 75 8.90 7.93 -16.28
N ASP A 76 8.90 7.81 -17.61
CA ASP A 76 7.79 7.20 -18.34
C ASP A 76 7.76 5.69 -18.10
N ARG A 77 8.93 5.02 -18.12
CA ARG A 77 9.05 3.60 -17.78
C ARG A 77 8.70 3.33 -16.32
N LYS A 78 9.18 4.17 -15.40
CA LYS A 78 8.82 4.08 -13.98
C LYS A 78 7.31 4.20 -13.80
N ARG A 79 6.67 5.20 -14.42
CA ARG A 79 5.21 5.39 -14.34
C ARG A 79 4.45 4.21 -14.96
N ALA A 80 4.95 3.62 -16.04
CA ALA A 80 4.36 2.43 -16.64
C ALA A 80 4.43 1.22 -15.68
N ALA A 81 5.57 1.04 -15.01
CA ALA A 81 5.74 0.01 -13.98
C ALA A 81 4.84 0.26 -12.75
N GLU A 82 4.76 1.49 -12.26
CA GLU A 82 3.84 1.87 -11.17
C GLU A 82 2.38 1.56 -11.52
N LYS A 83 1.97 1.84 -12.78
CA LYS A 83 0.63 1.50 -13.28
C LYS A 83 0.41 -0.01 -13.36
N GLN A 84 1.45 -0.78 -13.67
CA GLN A 84 1.40 -2.24 -13.72
C GLN A 84 1.31 -2.86 -12.32
N VAL A 85 2.03 -2.32 -11.34
CA VAL A 85 1.88 -2.70 -9.92
C VAL A 85 0.44 -2.47 -9.48
N GLY A 86 -0.12 -1.29 -9.79
CA GLY A 86 -1.55 -1.02 -9.67
C GLY A 86 -2.09 -0.95 -8.24
N VAL A 87 -1.24 -1.12 -7.22
CA VAL A 87 -1.55 -1.01 -5.79
C VAL A 87 -0.56 -0.07 -5.12
N LYS A 88 -0.94 0.50 -3.98
CA LYS A 88 -0.05 1.32 -3.15
C LYS A 88 -0.04 0.81 -1.72
N VAL A 89 1.06 1.05 -1.01
CA VAL A 89 1.06 0.98 0.46
C VAL A 89 0.73 2.35 0.99
N GLU A 90 -0.36 2.45 1.74
CA GLU A 90 -0.72 3.67 2.46
C GLU A 90 -0.50 3.46 3.95
N THR A 91 0.12 4.45 4.59
CA THR A 91 0.29 4.55 6.04
C THR A 91 -0.51 5.72 6.56
N TYR A 92 -1.06 5.58 7.77
CA TYR A 92 -1.98 6.55 8.35
C TYR A 92 -1.33 7.32 9.52
N CYS A 93 -1.31 8.66 9.60
CA CYS A 93 -0.79 9.45 10.75
C CYS A 93 0.69 9.26 11.17
N SER A 94 1.29 8.08 11.02
CA SER A 94 2.67 7.73 11.40
C SER A 94 3.06 6.39 10.75
N HIS A 95 4.37 6.16 10.60
CA HIS A 95 4.94 4.85 10.20
C HIS A 95 4.54 3.69 11.14
N SER A 96 3.92 4.01 12.28
CA SER A 96 3.40 3.06 13.26
C SER A 96 1.92 2.69 13.10
N ALA A 97 1.21 3.28 12.14
CA ALA A 97 -0.19 2.93 11.92
C ALA A 97 -0.36 1.78 10.92
N PRO A 98 -1.55 1.18 10.86
CA PRO A 98 -1.78 0.03 10.02
C PRO A 98 -1.51 0.36 8.55
N MET A 99 -0.78 -0.54 7.90
CA MET A 99 -0.37 -0.37 6.52
C MET A 99 -1.30 -1.15 5.60
N TYR A 100 -1.75 -0.51 4.54
CA TYR A 100 -2.72 -1.09 3.61
C TYR A 100 -2.13 -1.23 2.23
N VAL A 101 -2.20 -2.42 1.63
CA VAL A 101 -2.04 -2.57 0.17
C VAL A 101 -3.39 -2.22 -0.46
N THR A 102 -3.47 -1.14 -1.23
CA THR A 102 -4.78 -0.49 -1.47
C THR A 102 -4.93 0.29 -2.77
N HIS A 103 -6.20 0.55 -3.11
CA HIS A 103 -6.69 1.70 -3.89
C HIS A 103 -7.27 2.78 -2.95
N THR A 104 -6.95 4.06 -3.19
CA THR A 104 -7.18 5.14 -2.21
C THR A 104 -7.99 6.30 -2.79
N THR A 105 -8.96 6.80 -2.01
CA THR A 105 -9.63 8.09 -2.22
C THR A 105 -9.39 8.99 -1.02
N THR A 106 -8.69 10.11 -1.21
CA THR A 106 -8.40 11.09 -0.16
C THR A 106 -9.28 12.32 -0.34
N VAL A 107 -9.92 12.75 0.74
CA VAL A 107 -10.76 13.95 0.82
C VAL A 107 -10.12 14.91 1.81
N HIS A 108 -9.75 16.10 1.32
CA HIS A 108 -9.07 17.08 2.14
C HIS A 108 -10.04 17.81 3.08
N ARG A 109 -9.51 18.32 4.19
CA ARG A 109 -10.31 19.10 5.14
C ARG A 109 -11.08 20.24 4.46
N GLY A 110 -12.40 20.25 4.66
CA GLY A 110 -13.29 21.28 4.11
C GLY A 110 -13.86 20.92 2.74
N GLU A 111 -13.43 19.81 2.16
CA GLU A 111 -13.99 19.22 0.96
C GLU A 111 -14.99 18.11 1.31
N VAL A 112 -15.87 17.79 0.36
CA VAL A 112 -16.85 16.72 0.48
C VAL A 112 -16.80 15.92 -0.81
N GLU A 113 -16.57 14.62 -0.67
CA GLU A 113 -16.66 13.66 -1.77
C GLU A 113 -17.95 12.85 -1.61
N TYR A 114 -18.70 12.69 -2.70
CA TYR A 114 -19.90 11.87 -2.72
C TYR A 114 -19.57 10.50 -3.29
N LEU A 115 -19.75 9.47 -2.47
CA LEU A 115 -19.55 8.10 -2.87
C LEU A 115 -20.88 7.47 -3.27
N ASP A 116 -20.90 6.82 -4.43
CA ASP A 116 -22.02 5.97 -4.83
C ASP A 116 -21.84 4.59 -4.18
N PRO A 117 -22.77 4.12 -3.31
CA PRO A 117 -22.69 2.80 -2.71
C PRO A 117 -22.61 1.67 -3.74
N ASP A 118 -23.25 1.83 -4.91
CA ASP A 118 -23.20 0.81 -5.97
C ASP A 118 -21.79 0.76 -6.62
N ASP A 119 -21.11 1.90 -6.72
CA ASP A 119 -19.70 1.95 -7.18
C ASP A 119 -18.79 1.23 -6.17
N LEU A 120 -18.97 1.47 -4.86
CA LEU A 120 -18.16 0.79 -3.83
C LEU A 120 -18.30 -0.74 -3.87
N LEU A 121 -19.48 -1.25 -4.25
CA LEU A 121 -19.74 -2.69 -4.35
C LEU A 121 -19.20 -3.30 -5.64
N THR A 122 -19.23 -2.55 -6.75
CA THR A 122 -18.95 -3.11 -8.08
C THR A 122 -17.55 -2.81 -8.57
N ARG A 123 -16.98 -1.66 -8.22
CA ARG A 123 -15.70 -1.17 -8.71
C ARG A 123 -14.51 -2.10 -8.42
N PRO A 124 -14.37 -2.71 -7.23
CA PRO A 124 -13.29 -3.66 -7.00
C PRO A 124 -13.30 -4.84 -7.98
N SER A 125 -14.51 -5.30 -8.33
CA SER A 125 -14.68 -6.42 -9.27
C SER A 125 -14.50 -5.99 -10.73
N THR A 126 -14.96 -4.80 -11.13
CA THR A 126 -14.88 -4.34 -12.52
C THR A 126 -13.47 -3.89 -12.89
N GLU A 127 -12.70 -3.38 -11.93
CA GLU A 127 -11.31 -2.97 -12.13
C GLU A 127 -10.28 -4.06 -11.77
N ASP A 128 -10.75 -5.24 -11.34
CA ASP A 128 -9.92 -6.40 -10.97
C ASP A 128 -8.93 -6.12 -9.83
N TRP A 129 -9.39 -5.38 -8.81
CA TRP A 129 -8.56 -4.98 -7.67
C TRP A 129 -8.13 -6.18 -6.83
N ASP A 130 -9.04 -7.13 -6.58
CA ASP A 130 -8.76 -8.33 -5.78
C ASP A 130 -7.59 -9.15 -6.36
N SER A 131 -7.53 -9.31 -7.68
CA SER A 131 -6.44 -10.01 -8.35
C SER A 131 -5.12 -9.25 -8.21
N ARG A 132 -5.13 -7.92 -8.32
CA ARG A 132 -3.92 -7.09 -8.13
C ARG A 132 -3.41 -7.15 -6.69
N LEU A 133 -4.32 -7.10 -5.72
CA LEU A 133 -3.97 -7.26 -4.31
C LEU A 133 -3.36 -8.65 -4.05
N THR A 134 -3.92 -9.70 -4.65
CA THR A 134 -3.39 -11.06 -4.55
C THR A 134 -1.98 -11.14 -5.13
N VAL A 135 -1.76 -10.63 -6.35
CA VAL A 135 -0.43 -10.61 -7.00
C VAL A 135 0.59 -9.82 -6.17
N ALA A 136 0.18 -8.69 -5.57
CA ALA A 136 1.05 -7.90 -4.72
C ALA A 136 1.42 -8.65 -3.43
N LEU A 137 0.46 -9.29 -2.77
CA LEU A 137 0.71 -10.09 -1.57
C LEU A 137 1.61 -11.30 -1.85
N ASP A 138 1.39 -11.97 -2.98
CA ASP A 138 2.25 -13.07 -3.45
C ASP A 138 3.69 -12.60 -3.70
N ALA A 139 3.86 -11.44 -4.34
CA ALA A 139 5.18 -10.85 -4.58
C ALA A 139 5.92 -10.45 -3.27
N LEU A 140 5.16 -10.09 -2.24
CA LEU A 140 5.67 -9.77 -0.91
C LEU A 140 5.87 -11.02 -0.05
N GLY A 141 5.30 -12.18 -0.43
CA GLY A 141 5.31 -13.39 0.39
C GLY A 141 4.49 -13.23 1.67
N LEU A 142 3.48 -12.34 1.67
CA LEU A 142 2.63 -12.05 2.82
C LEU A 142 1.25 -12.67 2.64
N VAL A 143 0.72 -13.26 3.71
CA VAL A 143 -0.63 -13.82 3.71
C VAL A 143 -1.44 -13.10 4.80
N PRO A 144 -2.35 -12.18 4.47
CA PRO A 144 -3.19 -11.49 5.46
C PRO A 144 -4.04 -12.48 6.26
N VAL A 145 -4.34 -12.14 7.52
CA VAL A 145 -5.28 -12.92 8.36
C VAL A 145 -6.74 -12.78 7.90
N GLU A 146 -7.05 -11.69 7.20
CA GLU A 146 -8.37 -11.46 6.64
C GLU A 146 -8.54 -12.29 5.37
N GLU A 147 -9.65 -13.01 5.25
CA GLU A 147 -9.91 -13.89 4.08
C GLU A 147 -10.10 -13.13 2.76
N ARG A 148 -10.48 -11.84 2.83
CA ARG A 148 -10.85 -11.01 1.67
C ARG A 148 -10.55 -9.54 1.94
N PRO A 149 -10.22 -8.75 0.91
CA PRO A 149 -10.02 -7.31 1.06
C PRO A 149 -11.34 -6.63 1.39
N ARG A 150 -11.27 -5.47 2.06
CA ARG A 150 -12.45 -4.71 2.51
C ARG A 150 -12.21 -3.21 2.38
N TRP A 151 -13.31 -2.47 2.46
CA TRP A 151 -13.28 -1.02 2.58
C TRP A 151 -12.99 -0.58 4.00
N PHE A 152 -12.05 0.33 4.16
CA PHE A 152 -11.69 0.99 5.41
C PHE A 152 -11.84 2.50 5.23
N LEU A 153 -12.49 3.16 6.19
CA LEU A 153 -12.52 4.61 6.28
C LEU A 153 -11.61 5.05 7.41
N VAL A 154 -10.57 5.80 7.08
CA VAL A 154 -9.56 6.30 8.03
C VAL A 154 -9.46 7.83 7.93
N SER A 155 -8.96 8.50 8.96
CA SER A 155 -8.97 9.96 9.12
C SER A 155 -7.58 10.56 9.42
N SER A 156 -6.70 10.80 8.45
CA SER A 156 -5.29 11.13 8.75
C SER A 156 -5.16 12.52 9.35
N SER A 157 -4.32 12.69 10.38
CA SER A 157 -3.87 13.99 10.84
C SER A 157 -2.36 14.09 10.71
N ASP A 158 -1.86 15.04 9.93
CA ASP A 158 -0.43 15.38 9.94
C ASP A 158 -0.06 15.91 11.34
N LEU A 159 0.86 15.22 12.02
CA LEU A 159 1.46 15.62 13.29
C LEU A 159 2.71 16.47 13.08
#